data_AF-A0A081NLZ0-F1
#
_entry.id   AF-A0A081NLZ0-F1
#
_cell.length_a   1.000
_cell.length_b   1.000
_cell.length_c   1.000
_cell.angle_alpha   90.00
_cell.angle_beta   90.00
_cell.angle_gamma   90.00
#
_symmetry.space_group_name_H-M   'P 1'
#
loop_
_entity.id
_entity.type
_entity.pdbx_description
1 polymer ?
#
loop_
_entity_poly.entity_id
_entity_poly.type
_entity_poly.pdbx_seq_one_letter_code
_entity_poly.pdbx_strand_id
1 'polypeptide(L)'
;MSSHEKEHNKKLVRKRMAKAASSIYVLALTAALAGCSAIPKEKEQTPSIQATASVHPELKAHSYEFERKVYEVTDGVHVAVGYGLANSIMIEGDDGIIIVDVMESKEAAEKVMAEFRKITDKPVKALMHRENPRPMDVVMNGWLRLP
;
A
#
# COMPACT_ATOMS: atom_id res chain seq x y z
N MET A 1 -9.55 -66.11 26.07
CA MET A 1 -9.26 -65.00 25.14
C MET A 1 -9.41 -63.69 25.90
N SER A 2 -8.27 -63.07 26.22
CA SER A 2 -8.08 -62.16 27.36
C SER A 2 -8.66 -60.76 27.15
N SER A 3 -9.22 -60.16 28.21
CA SER A 3 -9.73 -58.76 28.24
C SER A 3 -8.77 -57.73 27.64
N HIS A 4 -7.47 -58.01 27.66
CA HIS A 4 -6.43 -57.16 27.09
C HIS A 4 -6.55 -56.96 25.57
N GLU A 5 -7.00 -57.98 24.83
CA GLU A 5 -7.11 -57.93 23.36
C GLU A 5 -8.32 -57.09 22.91
N LYS A 6 -9.42 -57.20 23.66
CA LYS A 6 -10.65 -56.40 23.42
C LYS A 6 -10.40 -54.91 23.63
N GLU A 7 -9.61 -54.56 24.64
CA GLU A 7 -9.30 -53.15 24.92
C GLU A 7 -8.32 -52.56 23.90
N HIS A 8 -7.33 -53.33 23.45
CA HIS A 8 -6.44 -52.91 22.37
C HIS A 8 -7.22 -52.65 21.07
N ASN A 9 -8.16 -53.52 20.70
CA ASN A 9 -8.95 -53.36 19.47
C ASN A 9 -9.88 -52.12 19.55
N LYS A 10 -10.48 -51.86 20.73
CA LYS A 10 -11.32 -50.66 20.96
C LYS A 10 -10.51 -49.36 20.84
N LYS A 11 -9.27 -49.33 21.33
CA LYS A 11 -8.35 -48.19 21.18
C LYS A 11 -7.93 -48.00 19.71
N LEU A 12 -7.68 -49.08 18.98
CA LEU A 12 -7.32 -49.04 17.57
C LEU A 12 -8.48 -48.53 16.68
N VAL A 13 -9.71 -49.00 16.93
CA VAL A 13 -10.91 -48.55 16.22
C VAL A 13 -11.17 -47.06 16.47
N ARG A 14 -11.07 -46.59 17.72
CA ARG A 14 -11.20 -45.15 18.06
C ARG A 14 -10.16 -44.29 17.35
N LYS A 15 -8.91 -44.75 17.25
CA LYS A 15 -7.82 -44.04 16.55
C LYS A 15 -8.05 -43.98 15.03
N ARG A 16 -8.60 -45.05 14.43
CA ARG A 16 -9.00 -45.07 13.01
C ARG A 16 -10.19 -44.15 12.73
N MET A 17 -11.21 -44.15 13.60
CA MET A 17 -12.36 -43.24 13.50
C MET A 17 -11.95 -41.77 13.67
N ALA A 18 -11.06 -41.45 14.61
CA ALA A 18 -10.54 -40.09 14.78
C ALA A 18 -9.71 -39.62 13.57
N LYS A 19 -8.91 -40.51 12.98
CA LYS A 19 -8.12 -40.21 11.77
C LYS A 19 -9.01 -40.06 10.52
N ALA A 20 -10.08 -40.85 10.41
CA ALA A 20 -11.08 -40.72 9.35
C ALA A 20 -11.89 -39.42 9.49
N ALA A 21 -12.33 -39.08 10.70
CA ALA A 21 -13.04 -37.82 10.98
C ALA A 21 -12.16 -36.59 10.72
N SER A 22 -10.88 -36.65 11.09
CA SER A 22 -9.90 -35.60 10.78
C SER A 22 -9.63 -35.48 9.27
N SER A 23 -9.54 -36.61 8.56
CA SER A 23 -9.36 -36.62 7.10
C SER A 23 -10.60 -36.09 6.35
N ILE A 24 -11.81 -36.36 6.86
CA ILE A 24 -13.06 -35.83 6.31
C ILE A 24 -13.16 -34.33 6.56
N TYR A 25 -12.74 -33.86 7.75
CA TYR A 25 -12.71 -32.43 8.07
C TYR A 25 -11.71 -31.65 7.20
N VAL A 26 -10.54 -32.22 6.93
CA VAL A 26 -9.56 -31.64 6.00
C VAL A 26 -10.10 -31.59 4.57
N LEU A 27 -10.79 -32.65 4.11
CA LEU A 27 -11.40 -32.69 2.78
C LEU A 27 -12.58 -31.70 2.62
N ALA A 28 -13.35 -31.48 3.69
CA ALA A 28 -14.45 -30.51 3.70
C ALA A 28 -13.93 -29.05 3.76
N LEU A 29 -12.82 -28.82 4.46
CA LEU A 29 -12.20 -27.49 4.56
C LEU A 29 -11.51 -27.07 3.25
N THR A 30 -10.94 -28.01 2.49
CA THR A 30 -10.36 -27.72 1.16
C THR A 30 -11.44 -27.44 0.11
N ALA A 31 -12.62 -28.07 0.20
CA ALA A 31 -13.75 -27.77 -0.68
C ALA A 31 -14.34 -26.37 -0.47
N ALA A 32 -14.25 -25.82 0.76
CA ALA A 32 -14.71 -24.47 1.06
C ALA A 32 -13.82 -23.35 0.50
N LEU A 33 -12.53 -23.65 0.21
CA LEU A 33 -11.57 -22.68 -0.35
C LEU A 33 -11.63 -22.57 -1.88
N ALA A 34 -12.29 -23.51 -2.57
CA ALA A 34 -12.43 -23.51 -4.04
C ALA A 34 -13.63 -22.66 -4.54
N GLY A 35 -14.35 -21.99 -3.64
CA GLY A 35 -15.57 -21.23 -3.93
C GLY A 35 -15.42 -19.73 -4.20
N CYS A 36 -14.20 -19.22 -4.45
CA CYS A 36 -14.01 -17.84 -4.92
C CYS A 36 -13.89 -17.83 -6.45
N SER A 37 -15.03 -17.76 -7.14
CA SER A 37 -15.04 -17.41 -8.56
C SER A 37 -15.96 -16.23 -8.79
N ALA A 38 -15.36 -15.15 -9.28
CA ALA A 38 -15.95 -13.94 -9.84
C ALA A 38 -16.82 -13.07 -8.92
N ILE A 39 -16.16 -12.19 -8.16
CA ILE A 39 -16.76 -10.88 -7.84
C ILE A 39 -16.99 -10.17 -9.18
N PRO A 40 -18.23 -9.81 -9.56
CA PRO A 40 -18.45 -8.97 -10.72
C PRO A 40 -17.69 -7.66 -10.47
N LYS A 41 -16.82 -7.27 -11.41
CA LYS A 41 -16.26 -5.91 -11.42
C LYS A 41 -17.44 -4.94 -11.52
N GLU A 42 -17.86 -4.40 -10.38
CA GLU A 42 -18.72 -3.24 -10.34
C GLU A 42 -17.96 -2.15 -11.09
N LYS A 43 -18.50 -1.75 -12.24
CA LYS A 43 -17.97 -0.63 -13.00
C LYS A 43 -18.00 0.55 -12.05
N GLU A 44 -16.83 1.07 -11.72
CA GLU A 44 -16.66 2.34 -11.04
C GLU A 44 -17.26 3.42 -11.95
N GLN A 45 -18.57 3.58 -11.87
CA GLN A 45 -19.31 4.58 -12.59
C GLN A 45 -19.19 5.84 -11.74
N THR A 46 -18.04 6.51 -11.88
CA THR A 46 -17.88 7.88 -11.40
C THR A 46 -19.04 8.66 -12.02
N PRO A 47 -19.97 9.23 -11.23
CA PRO A 47 -20.95 10.13 -11.80
C PRO A 47 -20.16 11.27 -12.41
N SER A 48 -20.12 11.35 -13.74
CA SER A 48 -19.56 12.50 -14.44
C SER A 48 -20.51 13.65 -14.18
N ILE A 49 -20.28 14.38 -13.08
CA ILE A 49 -20.86 15.70 -12.93
C ILE A 49 -20.25 16.53 -14.05
N GLN A 50 -21.00 16.68 -15.14
CA GLN A 50 -20.70 17.66 -16.16
C GLN A 50 -20.80 19.00 -15.46
N ALA A 51 -19.65 19.56 -15.09
CA ALA A 51 -19.58 20.86 -14.45
C ALA A 51 -20.08 21.92 -15.43
N THR A 52 -21.35 22.30 -15.31
CA THR A 52 -21.96 23.43 -16.02
C THR A 52 -21.69 24.76 -15.31
N ALA A 53 -20.82 24.77 -14.31
CA ALA A 53 -20.42 25.99 -13.62
C ALA A 53 -19.30 26.69 -14.40
N SER A 54 -19.50 27.96 -14.77
CA SER A 54 -18.42 28.80 -15.26
C SER A 54 -17.40 28.99 -14.13
N VAL A 55 -16.24 28.33 -14.24
CA VAL A 55 -15.13 28.51 -13.28
C VAL A 55 -14.64 29.96 -13.40
N HIS A 56 -14.46 30.63 -12.26
CA HIS A 56 -13.91 31.99 -12.24
C HIS A 56 -12.52 31.98 -12.91
N PRO A 57 -12.21 32.92 -13.83
CA PRO A 57 -10.95 32.91 -14.59
C PRO A 57 -9.69 32.79 -13.72
N GLU A 58 -9.69 33.44 -12.55
CA GLU A 58 -8.57 33.37 -11.60
C GLU A 58 -8.41 31.98 -10.97
N LEU A 59 -9.50 31.28 -10.66
CA LEU A 59 -9.43 29.90 -10.14
C LEU A 59 -8.94 28.93 -11.22
N LYS A 60 -9.32 29.18 -12.48
CA LYS A 60 -8.80 28.43 -13.61
C LYS A 60 -7.30 28.68 -13.79
N ALA A 61 -6.86 29.93 -13.64
CA ALA A 61 -5.44 30.28 -13.71
C ALA A 61 -4.63 29.66 -12.54
N HIS A 62 -5.18 29.67 -11.33
CA HIS A 62 -4.53 29.07 -10.16
C HIS A 62 -4.34 27.55 -10.31
N SER A 63 -5.19 26.87 -11.08
CA SER A 63 -5.03 25.43 -11.35
C SER A 63 -3.70 25.08 -12.03
N TYR A 64 -3.09 26.01 -12.78
CA TYR A 64 -1.78 25.80 -13.42
C TYR A 64 -0.63 25.69 -12.42
N GLU A 65 -0.77 26.24 -11.20
CA GLU A 65 0.26 26.13 -10.16
C GLU A 65 0.39 24.71 -9.60
N PHE A 66 -0.62 23.86 -9.81
CA PHE A 66 -0.66 22.47 -9.36
C PHE A 66 -0.31 21.46 -10.47
N GLU A 67 0.26 21.92 -11.58
CA GLU A 67 0.80 21.02 -12.59
C GLU A 67 1.92 20.15 -12.01
N ARG A 68 1.85 18.84 -12.28
CA ARG A 68 2.81 17.87 -11.79
C ARG A 68 4.18 18.12 -12.38
N LYS A 69 5.11 18.54 -11.52
CA LYS A 69 6.49 18.81 -11.92
C LYS A 69 7.43 18.75 -10.73
N VAL A 70 8.67 18.35 -11.00
CA VAL A 70 9.79 18.50 -10.07
C VAL A 70 10.62 19.70 -10.49
N TYR A 71 10.85 20.62 -9.56
CA TYR A 71 11.65 21.83 -9.75
C TYR A 71 12.93 21.71 -8.95
N GLU A 72 14.07 22.01 -9.58
CA GLU A 72 15.32 22.25 -8.85
C GLU A 72 15.33 23.73 -8.40
N VAL A 73 15.35 23.96 -7.08
CA VAL A 73 15.29 25.32 -6.50
C VAL A 73 16.70 25.88 -6.31
N THR A 74 17.62 25.01 -5.94
CA THR A 74 19.06 25.24 -5.85
C THR A 74 19.77 23.89 -6.00
N ASP A 75 21.08 23.91 -6.20
CA ASP A 75 21.91 22.70 -6.31
C ASP A 75 21.59 21.69 -5.20
N GLY A 76 21.19 20.48 -5.61
CA GLY A 76 20.83 19.38 -4.72
C GLY A 76 19.48 19.51 -3.99
N VAL A 77 18.66 20.53 -4.26
CA VAL A 77 17.34 20.71 -3.62
C VAL A 77 16.22 20.73 -4.66
N HIS A 78 15.35 19.73 -4.57
CA HIS A 78 14.31 19.46 -5.55
C HIS A 78 12.93 19.45 -4.89
N VAL A 79 11.94 20.08 -5.52
CA VAL A 79 10.57 20.20 -5.00
C VAL A 79 9.58 19.61 -6.01
N ALA A 80 8.89 18.55 -5.59
CA ALA A 80 7.79 17.95 -6.33
C ALA A 80 6.47 18.67 -5.99
N VAL A 81 5.83 19.24 -7.01
CA VAL A 81 4.57 20.01 -6.94
C VAL A 81 3.48 19.29 -7.71
N GLY A 82 2.22 19.36 -7.25
CA GLY A 82 1.07 18.81 -7.97
C GLY A 82 0.81 17.31 -7.80
N TYR A 83 1.58 16.63 -6.95
CA TYR A 83 1.44 15.18 -6.70
C TYR A 83 0.47 14.82 -5.59
N GLY A 84 0.05 15.80 -4.77
CA GLY A 84 -0.87 15.66 -3.65
C GLY A 84 -1.30 17.02 -3.13
N LEU A 85 -1.82 17.06 -1.90
CA LEU A 85 -2.23 18.32 -1.25
C LEU A 85 -1.03 19.20 -0.86
N ALA A 86 0.09 18.56 -0.52
CA ALA A 86 1.34 19.23 -0.16
C ALA A 86 2.42 18.93 -1.20
N ASN A 87 3.43 19.79 -1.25
CA ASN A 87 4.65 19.52 -1.98
C ASN A 87 5.53 18.54 -1.19
N SER A 88 6.40 17.84 -1.89
CA SER A 88 7.46 17.03 -1.29
C SER A 88 8.80 17.54 -1.75
N ILE A 89 9.79 17.55 -0.85
CA ILE A 89 11.12 18.12 -1.11
C ILE A 89 12.16 17.02 -0.93
N MET A 90 13.05 16.87 -1.90
CA MET A 90 14.25 16.04 -1.81
C MET A 90 15.47 16.93 -1.66
N ILE A 91 16.30 16.63 -0.66
CA ILE A 91 17.61 17.25 -0.46
C ILE A 91 18.66 16.16 -0.64
N GLU A 92 19.58 16.37 -1.57
CA GLU A 92 20.72 15.48 -1.80
C GLU A 92 21.85 15.78 -0.81
N GLY A 93 22.25 14.75 -0.06
CA GLY A 93 23.48 14.73 0.71
C GLY A 93 24.58 13.93 0.01
N ASP A 94 25.70 13.76 0.70
CA ASP A 94 26.87 13.03 0.18
C ASP A 94 26.57 11.53 0.01
N ASP A 95 25.89 10.92 0.98
CA ASP A 95 25.69 9.46 1.07
C ASP A 95 24.21 9.03 0.97
N GLY A 96 23.32 9.97 0.68
CA GLY A 96 21.88 9.73 0.72
C GLY A 96 21.03 10.94 0.37
N ILE A 97 19.73 10.74 0.43
CA ILE A 97 18.74 11.81 0.29
C ILE A 97 17.90 11.96 1.56
N ILE A 98 17.44 13.19 1.79
CA ILE A 98 16.47 13.54 2.83
C ILE A 98 15.17 13.93 2.13
N ILE A 99 14.06 13.35 2.56
CA ILE A 99 12.73 13.75 2.07
C ILE A 99 12.04 14.59 3.14
N VAL A 100 11.62 15.79 2.78
CA VAL A 100 10.77 16.66 3.60
C VAL A 100 9.35 16.63 3.05
N ASP A 101 8.38 16.36 3.92
CA ASP A 101 6.97 16.12 3.61
C ASP A 101 6.74 14.86 2.73
N VAL A 102 6.21 13.82 3.35
CA VAL A 102 6.16 12.43 2.83
C VAL A 102 4.86 12.08 2.10
N MET A 103 4.12 13.08 1.63
CA MET A 103 2.79 12.94 1.04
C MET A 103 1.74 12.35 2.00
N GLU A 104 0.48 12.41 1.59
CA GLU A 104 -0.68 11.95 2.36
C GLU A 104 -0.98 10.45 2.21
N SER A 105 -0.46 9.81 1.16
CA SER A 105 -0.73 8.40 0.83
C SER A 105 0.51 7.73 0.26
N LYS A 106 0.55 6.39 0.32
CA LYS A 106 1.63 5.58 -0.25
C LYS A 106 1.71 5.74 -1.76
N GLU A 107 0.57 5.80 -2.44
CA GLU A 107 0.49 5.92 -3.89
C GLU A 107 0.98 7.29 -4.37
N ALA A 108 0.71 8.36 -3.61
CA ALA A 108 1.24 9.68 -3.90
C ALA A 108 2.77 9.73 -3.68
N ALA A 109 3.23 9.15 -2.56
CA ALA A 109 4.64 8.99 -2.25
C ALA A 109 5.41 8.22 -3.33
N GLU A 110 4.86 7.12 -3.82
CA GLU A 110 5.46 6.30 -4.90
C GLU A 110 5.64 7.11 -6.19
N LYS A 111 4.64 7.92 -6.56
CA LYS A 111 4.72 8.77 -7.76
C LYS A 111 5.80 9.83 -7.63
N VAL A 112 5.92 10.46 -6.47
CA VAL A 112 6.98 11.44 -6.20
C VAL A 112 8.35 10.77 -6.20
N MET A 113 8.49 9.66 -5.50
CA MET A 113 9.75 8.92 -5.46
C MET A 113 10.19 8.50 -6.87
N ALA A 114 9.26 8.05 -7.72
CA ALA A 114 9.59 7.69 -9.10
C ALA A 114 10.16 8.87 -9.91
N GLU A 115 9.78 10.11 -9.60
CA GLU A 115 10.40 11.30 -10.21
C GLU A 115 11.76 11.63 -9.60
N PHE A 116 11.89 11.56 -8.27
CA PHE A 116 13.16 11.75 -7.58
C PHE A 116 14.22 10.72 -8.00
N ARG A 117 13.82 9.48 -8.29
CA ARG A 117 14.70 8.43 -8.83
C ARG A 117 15.20 8.70 -10.25
N LYS A 118 14.60 9.63 -10.99
CA LYS A 118 15.17 10.08 -12.27
C LYS A 118 16.37 11.01 -12.06
N ILE A 119 16.53 11.54 -10.85
CA ILE A 119 17.58 12.50 -10.48
C ILE A 119 18.73 11.77 -9.78
N THR A 120 18.43 10.88 -8.83
CA THR A 120 19.45 10.23 -8.01
C THR A 120 19.03 8.85 -7.46
N ASP A 121 19.98 7.91 -7.45
CA ASP A 121 19.82 6.57 -6.89
C ASP A 121 20.31 6.47 -5.43
N LYS A 122 20.75 7.58 -4.84
CA LYS A 122 21.21 7.63 -3.43
C LYS A 122 20.12 7.12 -2.48
N PRO A 123 20.44 6.33 -1.45
CA PRO A 123 19.43 5.79 -0.54
C PRO A 123 18.76 6.90 0.28
N VAL A 124 17.48 6.70 0.64
CA VAL A 124 16.79 7.58 1.60
C VAL A 124 17.39 7.38 2.99
N LYS A 125 17.96 8.44 3.57
CA LYS A 125 18.60 8.40 4.90
C LYS A 125 17.75 9.01 6.00
N ALA A 126 16.88 9.96 5.65
CA ALA A 126 16.00 10.59 6.61
C ALA A 126 14.67 11.03 5.97
N LEU A 127 13.63 11.01 6.79
CA LEU A 127 12.32 11.58 6.49
C LEU A 127 12.06 12.68 7.53
N MET A 128 11.69 13.86 7.05
CA MET A 128 11.27 14.97 7.89
C MET A 128 9.81 15.31 7.58
N HIS A 129 9.00 15.48 8.62
CA HIS A 129 7.61 15.89 8.48
C HIS A 129 7.36 17.12 9.34
N ARG A 130 6.65 18.10 8.80
CA ARG A 130 6.35 19.33 9.53
C ARG A 130 5.25 19.19 10.58
N GLU A 131 4.29 18.27 10.42
CA GLU A 131 3.12 18.16 11.31
C GLU A 131 3.20 16.97 12.29
N ASN A 132 2.32 16.94 13.29
CA ASN A 132 2.27 15.88 14.31
C ASN A 132 1.43 14.69 13.79
N PRO A 133 1.85 13.43 14.01
CA PRO A 133 1.30 12.29 13.28
C PRO A 133 -0.17 12.02 13.64
N ARG A 134 -1.06 12.16 12.65
CA ARG A 134 -2.11 11.14 12.41
C ARG A 134 -1.40 9.81 12.10
N PRO A 135 -2.04 8.62 12.12
CA PRO A 135 -1.31 7.36 11.92
C PRO A 135 -0.70 7.28 10.49
N MET A 136 0.50 7.85 10.34
CA MET A 136 1.31 7.97 9.12
C MET A 136 2.38 6.88 9.06
N ASP A 137 2.42 5.99 10.05
CA ASP A 137 3.37 4.88 10.14
C ASP A 137 3.40 4.05 8.85
N VAL A 138 2.26 3.88 8.20
CA VAL A 138 2.15 3.12 6.94
C VAL A 138 2.85 3.83 5.78
N VAL A 139 2.74 5.17 5.70
CA VAL A 139 3.37 5.97 4.64
C VAL A 139 4.88 6.05 4.89
N MET A 140 5.29 6.37 6.12
CA MET A 140 6.70 6.47 6.52
C MET A 140 7.47 5.16 6.31
N ASN A 141 6.89 4.03 6.72
CA ASN A 141 7.48 2.70 6.46
C ASN A 141 7.47 2.34 4.97
N GLY A 142 6.56 2.93 4.18
CA GLY A 142 6.55 2.85 2.73
C GLY A 142 7.82 3.46 2.14
N TRP A 143 8.09 4.73 2.45
CA TRP A 143 9.24 5.49 1.92
C TRP A 143 10.59 4.81 2.13
N LEU A 144 10.84 4.25 3.32
CA LEU A 144 12.09 3.53 3.61
C LEU A 144 12.29 2.23 2.81
N ARG A 145 11.22 1.73 2.19
CA ARG A 145 11.20 0.50 1.41
C ARG A 145 10.99 0.75 -0.08
N LEU A 146 10.77 2.00 -0.49
CA LEU A 146 10.69 2.34 -1.90
C LEU A 146 12.09 2.23 -2.51
N PRO A 147 12.20 1.61 -3.70
CA PRO A 147 13.47 1.45 -4.39
C PRO A 147 14.12 2.82 -4.66
#